data_AF-A0A815E721-F1
#
_entry.id   AF-A0A815E721-F1
#
_cell.length_a   1.000
_cell.length_b   1.000
_cell.length_c   1.000
_cell.angle_alpha   90.00
_cell.angle_beta   90.00
_cell.angle_gamma   90.00
#
_symmetry.space_group_name_H-M   'P 1'
#
loop_
_entity.id
_entity.type
_entity.pdbx_description
1 polymer ?
#
loop_
_entity_poly.entity_id
_entity_poly.type
_entity_poly.pdbx_seq_one_letter_code
_entity_poly.pdbx_strand_id
1 'polypeptide(L)'
;MNLLSLSDRCVVIEECETALYRLLHDELGFDVITCPLRVLNEFGGGLHCVTWDIRRQDSCTDYFPNQNYESECQLDLDNYHDKTLFSNVNEQKA
;
A
#
# COMPACT_ATOMS: atom_id res chain seq x y z
N MET A 1 -3.05 -9.89 7.27
CA MET A 1 -1.64 -9.55 7.16
C MET A 1 -1.55 -8.04 7.04
N ASN A 2 -1.02 -7.38 8.07
CA ASN A 2 -1.07 -5.91 8.21
C ASN A 2 0.28 -5.43 8.75
N LEU A 3 1.26 -5.39 7.85
CA LEU A 3 2.65 -4.99 8.13
C LEU A 3 2.91 -3.58 7.60
N LEU A 4 3.96 -2.94 8.10
CA LEU A 4 4.43 -1.66 7.57
C LEU A 4 5.73 -1.86 6.80
N SER A 5 5.75 -1.55 5.50
CA SER A 5 6.99 -1.46 4.72
C SER A 5 7.67 -0.11 4.96
N LEU A 6 8.92 -0.16 5.44
CA LEU A 6 9.77 1.02 5.61
C LEU A 6 10.57 1.28 4.33
N SER A 7 11.01 0.21 3.67
CA SER A 7 11.67 0.24 2.36
C SER A 7 11.31 -1.00 1.54
N ASP A 8 11.92 -1.12 0.36
CA ASP A 8 11.84 -2.28 -0.52
C ASP A 8 12.36 -3.58 0.12
N ARG A 9 13.23 -3.48 1.14
CA ARG A 9 13.83 -4.61 1.85
C ARG A 9 13.54 -4.67 3.34
N CYS A 10 13.01 -3.60 3.94
CA CYS A 10 12.76 -3.54 5.39
C CYS A 10 11.27 -3.41 5.71
N VAL A 11 10.79 -4.28 6.60
CA VAL A 11 9.39 -4.40 7.00
C VAL A 11 9.26 -4.52 8.51
N VAL A 12 8.19 -3.96 9.07
CA VAL A 12 7.80 -4.13 10.46
C VAL A 12 6.59 -5.06 10.53
N ILE A 13 6.67 -6.10 11.34
CA ILE A 13 5.58 -7.06 11.58
C ILE A 13 5.24 -7.15 13.07
N GLU A 14 4.08 -7.73 13.36
CA GLU A 14 3.71 -8.09 14.73
C GLU A 14 4.51 -9.32 15.19
N GLU A 15 5.02 -9.31 16.42
CA GLU A 15 5.99 -10.31 16.89
C GLU A 15 5.45 -11.75 17.03
N CYS A 16 4.14 -11.93 17.22
CA CYS A 16 3.53 -13.26 17.28
C CYS A 16 3.31 -13.87 15.88
N GLU A 17 3.45 -13.10 14.79
CA GLU A 17 3.32 -13.58 13.41
C GLU A 17 4.57 -14.37 12.94
N THR A 18 4.96 -15.40 13.69
CA THR A 18 6.19 -16.18 13.48
C THR A 18 6.29 -16.87 12.12
N ALA A 19 5.17 -17.31 11.54
CA ALA A 19 5.14 -17.88 10.19
C ALA A 19 5.45 -16.82 9.12
N LEU A 20 4.94 -15.60 9.31
CA LEU A 20 5.22 -14.47 8.42
C LEU A 20 6.67 -14.02 8.55
N TYR A 21 7.22 -14.00 9.77
CA TYR A 21 8.63 -13.74 10.01
C TYR A 21 9.51 -14.67 9.18
N ARG A 22 9.29 -15.99 9.27
CA ARG A 22 10.09 -16.98 8.54
C ARG A 22 10.01 -16.80 7.03
N LEU A 23 8.81 -16.57 6.50
CA LEU A 23 8.64 -16.31 5.07
C LEU A 23 9.43 -15.06 4.62
N LEU A 24 9.28 -13.95 5.34
CA LEU A 24 9.89 -12.68 4.95
C LEU A 24 11.42 -12.71 5.16
N HIS A 25 11.88 -13.18 6.31
CA HIS A 25 13.30 -13.19 6.67
C HIS A 25 14.05 -14.36 6.02
N ASP A 26 13.59 -15.59 6.22
CA ASP A 26 14.36 -16.79 5.86
C ASP A 26 14.23 -17.14 4.37
N GLU A 27 13.05 -16.99 3.78
CA GLU A 27 12.80 -17.36 2.38
C GLU A 27 12.99 -16.20 1.41
N LEU A 28 12.53 -15.00 1.78
CA LEU A 28 12.51 -13.83 0.89
C LEU A 28 13.65 -12.82 1.15
N GLY A 29 14.39 -12.96 2.26
CA GLY A 29 15.56 -12.15 2.58
C GLY A 29 15.26 -10.68 2.90
N PHE A 30 14.14 -10.41 3.57
CA PHE A 30 13.80 -9.09 4.10
C PHE A 30 14.46 -8.85 5.47
N ASP A 31 14.77 -7.58 5.75
CA ASP A 31 15.09 -7.10 7.08
C ASP A 31 13.79 -6.92 7.88
N VAL A 32 13.49 -7.89 8.75
CA VAL A 32 12.24 -7.93 9.51
C VAL A 32 12.42 -7.37 10.92
N ILE A 33 11.72 -6.28 11.21
CA ILE A 33 11.61 -5.69 12.55
C ILE A 33 10.32 -6.19 13.19
N THR A 34 10.40 -6.68 14.42
CA THR A 34 9.22 -7.15 15.17
C THR A 34 8.76 -6.11 16.19
N CYS A 35 7.45 -5.99 16.39
CA CYS A 35 6.85 -5.10 17.37
C CYS A 35 5.76 -5.81 18.20
N PRO A 36 5.73 -5.65 19.54
CA PRO A 36 4.69 -6.22 20.41
C PRO A 36 3.38 -5.42 20.30
N LEU A 37 2.61 -5.69 19.24
CA LEU A 37 1.40 -4.91 18.92
C LEU A 37 0.09 -5.72 19.04
N ARG A 38 0.15 -6.94 19.62
CA ARG A 38 -0.98 -7.90 19.65
C ARG A 38 -2.30 -7.35 20.18
N VAL A 39 -2.25 -6.43 21.15
CA VAL A 39 -3.42 -5.81 21.80
C VAL A 39 -4.23 -4.98 20.80
N LEU A 40 -3.57 -4.38 19.81
CA LEU A 40 -4.23 -3.50 18.84
C LEU A 40 -5.16 -4.26 17.88
N ASN A 41 -4.88 -5.55 17.67
CA ASN A 41 -5.71 -6.43 16.86
C ASN A 41 -7.13 -6.56 17.44
N GLU A 42 -7.32 -6.37 18.75
CA GLU A 42 -8.67 -6.37 19.38
C GLU A 42 -9.52 -5.19 18.91
N PHE A 43 -8.87 -4.09 18.51
CA PHE A 43 -9.52 -2.91 17.94
C PHE A 43 -9.56 -2.95 16.40
N GLY A 44 -9.19 -4.09 15.80
CA GLY A 44 -9.15 -4.25 14.33
C GLY A 44 -7.97 -3.57 13.64
N GLY A 45 -6.98 -3.11 14.41
CA GLY A 45 -5.81 -2.40 13.88
C GLY A 45 -4.55 -3.28 13.88
N GLY A 46 -3.71 -3.09 12.87
CA GLY A 46 -2.32 -3.54 12.82
C GLY A 46 -1.44 -2.40 12.27
N LEU A 47 -0.16 -2.66 11.98
CA LEU A 47 0.83 -1.61 11.76
C LEU A 47 0.45 -0.60 10.66
N HIS A 48 0.00 -1.04 9.49
CA HIS A 48 -0.42 -0.13 8.41
C HIS A 48 -1.70 0.63 8.76
N CYS A 49 -2.62 0.03 9.54
CA CYS A 49 -3.85 0.71 9.94
C CYS A 49 -3.62 1.83 10.96
N VAL A 50 -2.56 1.74 11.76
CA VAL A 50 -2.28 2.71 12.84
C VAL A 50 -1.11 3.62 12.54
N THR A 51 -0.66 3.63 11.29
CA THR A 51 0.37 4.54 10.80
C THR A 51 -0.13 5.28 9.58
N TRP A 52 0.48 6.44 9.33
CA TRP A 52 0.20 7.26 8.16
C TRP A 52 1.53 7.78 7.63
N ASP A 53 1.95 7.29 6.47
CA ASP A 53 3.20 7.67 5.82
C ASP A 53 3.03 9.00 5.08
N ILE A 54 3.42 10.09 5.73
CA ILE A 54 3.32 11.44 5.17
C ILE A 54 4.37 11.69 4.08
N ARG A 55 5.52 11.01 4.15
CA ARG A 55 6.64 11.24 3.23
C ARG A 55 7.48 9.98 3.05
N ARG A 56 7.75 9.65 1.78
CA ARG A 56 8.74 8.65 1.34
C ARG A 56 9.71 9.29 0.36
N GLN A 57 10.94 8.80 0.32
CA GLN A 57 11.93 9.23 -0.65
C GLN A 57 11.84 8.32 -1.88
N ASP A 58 11.08 8.74 -2.89
CA ASP A 58 10.86 7.99 -4.12
C ASP A 58 10.39 8.93 -5.26
N SER A 59 10.16 8.38 -6.45
CA SER A 59 9.62 9.06 -7.63
C SER A 59 8.31 8.40 -8.11
N CYS A 60 7.43 9.19 -8.73
CA CYS A 60 6.17 8.67 -9.29
C CYS A 60 6.48 7.72 -10.46
N THR A 61 6.25 6.42 -10.27
CA THR A 61 6.61 5.36 -11.21
C THR A 61 5.41 4.45 -11.46
N ASP A 62 5.22 4.06 -12.72
CA ASP A 62 4.24 3.04 -13.11
C ASP A 62 4.83 1.65 -12.95
N TYR A 63 4.28 0.87 -12.01
CA TYR A 63 4.72 -0.50 -11.73
C TYR A 63 4.02 -1.56 -12.60
N PHE A 64 2.99 -1.18 -13.37
CA PHE A 64 2.22 -2.09 -14.22
C PHE A 64 2.02 -1.54 -15.66
N PRO A 65 3.11 -1.22 -16.38
CA PRO A 65 3.03 -0.49 -17.67
C PRO A 65 2.33 -1.25 -18.81
N ASN A 66 2.10 -2.56 -18.63
CA ASN A 66 1.44 -3.42 -19.62
C ASN A 66 -0.03 -3.70 -19.28
N GLN A 67 -0.56 -3.15 -18.19
CA GLN A 67 -1.94 -3.39 -17.78
C GLN A 67 -2.89 -2.47 -18.57
N ASN A 68 -3.90 -3.05 -19.23
CA ASN A 68 -4.91 -2.28 -19.95
C ASN A 68 -6.02 -1.85 -18.98
N TYR A 69 -5.75 -0.76 -18.25
CA TYR A 69 -6.67 -0.20 -17.28
C TYR A 69 -8.06 0.13 -17.86
N GLU A 70 -8.16 0.57 -19.11
CA GLU A 70 -9.45 0.90 -19.74
C GLU A 70 -10.35 -0.32 -19.94
N SER A 71 -9.76 -1.48 -20.21
CA SER A 71 -10.51 -2.73 -20.42
C SER A 71 -10.90 -3.43 -19.11
N GLU A 72 -10.10 -3.26 -18.05
CA GLU A 72 -10.25 -3.99 -16.79
C GLU A 72 -10.98 -3.17 -15.72
N CYS A 73 -10.68 -1.87 -15.63
CA CYS A 73 -11.48 -0.93 -14.87
C CYS A 73 -12.62 -0.42 -15.75
N GLN A 74 -13.64 -1.26 -15.97
CA GLN A 74 -14.97 -0.78 -16.36
C GLN A 74 -15.56 0.02 -15.20
N LEU A 75 -15.01 1.19 -14.93
CA LEU A 75 -15.69 2.22 -14.17
C LEU A 75 -16.84 2.65 -15.07
N ASP A 76 -18.06 2.37 -14.62
CA ASP A 76 -19.28 2.80 -15.29
C ASP A 76 -19.40 4.33 -15.09
N LEU A 77 -18.56 5.08 -15.80
CA LEU A 77 -18.47 6.55 -15.73
C LEU A 77 -19.79 7.21 -16.14
N ASP A 78 -20.64 6.49 -16.87
CA ASP A 78 -22.00 6.89 -17.19
C ASP A 78 -22.92 6.91 -15.96
N ASN A 79 -22.60 6.14 -14.92
CA ASN A 79 -23.26 6.14 -13.61
C ASN A 79 -22.62 7.11 -12.60
N TYR A 80 -21.53 7.79 -12.95
CA TYR A 80 -20.88 8.78 -12.09
C TYR A 80 -21.43 10.18 -12.38
N HIS A 81 -22.32 10.66 -11.51
CA HIS A 81 -23.03 11.93 -11.71
C HIS A 81 -22.15 13.18 -11.55
N ASP A 82 -20.99 13.08 -10.89
CA ASP A 82 -20.10 14.22 -10.70
C ASP A 82 -18.96 14.25 -11.72
N LYS A 83 -19.24 14.86 -12.87
CA LYS A 83 -18.29 15.06 -13.97
C LYS A 83 -17.37 16.27 -13.78
N THR A 84 -17.48 16.99 -12.64
CA THR A 84 -16.73 18.23 -12.42
C THR A 84 -15.29 18.02 -11.94
N LEU A 85 -14.96 16.82 -11.46
CA LEU A 85 -13.63 16.52 -10.90
C LEU A 85 -12.51 16.43 -11.95
N PHE A 86 -12.85 16.16 -13.22
CA PHE A 86 -11.86 15.90 -14.28
C PHE A 86 -11.82 16.97 -15.38
N SER A 87 -12.68 18.00 -15.34
CA SER A 87 -12.71 19.05 -16.37
C SER A 87 -11.47 19.93 -16.38
N ASN A 88 -10.69 19.95 -15.30
CA ASN A 88 -9.59 20.90 -15.13
C ASN A 88 -8.19 20.29 -15.37
N VAL A 89 -8.08 19.01 -15.74
CA VAL A 89 -6.78 18.37 -16.00
C VAL A 89 -6.19 18.78 -17.36
N ASN A 90 -7.01 19.30 -18.28
CA ASN A 90 -6.56 19.75 -19.60
C ASN A 90 -5.99 21.18 -19.64
N GLU A 91 -5.95 21.92 -18.52
CA GLU A 91 -5.39 23.28 -18.48
C GLU A 91 -3.94 23.35 -17.95
N GLN A 92 -3.33 22.25 -17.51
CA GLN A 92 -1.95 22.24 -16.99
C GLN A 92 -0.89 21.75 -18.00
N LYS A 93 -1.20 21.71 -19.30
CA LYS A 93 -0.20 21.61 -20.37
C LYS A 93 -0.22 22.88 -21.22
N ALA A 94 0.44 23.92 -20.73
CA ALA A 94 0.96 25.05 -21.50
C ALA A 94 2.29 25.50 -20.87
#